data_AF-A0A7U3VQ21-F1
#
_entry.id   AF-A0A7U3VQ21-F1
#
_cell.length_a   1.000
_cell.length_b   1.000
_cell.length_c   1.000
_cell.angle_alpha   90.00
_cell.angle_beta   90.00
_cell.angle_gamma   90.00
#
_symmetry.space_group_name_H-M   'P 1'
#
loop_
_entity.id
_entity.type
_entity.pdbx_description
1 polymer ?
#
loop_
_entity_poly.entity_id
_entity_poly.type
_entity_poly.pdbx_seq_one_letter_code
_entity_poly.pdbx_strand_id
1 'polypeptide(L)' 'MDQHDDMSNADVMALCARLGIETKTITDTFGRTLIVINEAGMRKLADSAPIGSAAGHAIVDQVLAAARNARPGGGS' A
#
# COMPACT_ATOMS: atom_id res chain seq x y z
N MET A 1 -0.46 -28.48 2.81
CA MET A 1 -1.33 -27.49 3.48
C MET A 1 -0.58 -26.18 3.38
N ASP A 2 -0.64 -25.58 2.19
CA ASP A 2 -0.02 -24.30 1.87
C ASP A 2 -0.91 -23.23 2.50
N GLN A 3 -0.63 -22.90 3.76
CA GLN A 3 -1.23 -21.74 4.40
C GLN A 3 -0.70 -20.53 3.64
N HIS A 4 -1.54 -19.95 2.80
CA HIS A 4 -1.33 -18.59 2.34
C HIS A 4 -1.29 -17.76 3.62
N ASP A 5 -0.13 -17.21 3.95
CA ASP A 5 0.09 -16.28 5.06
C ASP A 5 -0.54 -14.93 4.68
N ASP A 6 -1.84 -14.94 4.35
CA ASP A 6 -2.61 -13.75 4.05
C ASP A 6 -2.75 -12.97 5.37
N MET A 7 -1.89 -11.97 5.51
CA MET A 7 -1.95 -11.00 6.60
C MET A 7 -3.37 -10.45 6.70
N SER A 8 -4.04 -10.63 7.84
CA SER A 8 -5.41 -10.13 7.98
C SER A 8 -5.43 -8.60 7.99
N ASN A 9 -6.62 -8.01 7.75
CA ASN A 9 -6.78 -6.56 7.88
C ASN A 9 -6.35 -6.03 9.26
N ALA A 10 -6.53 -6.83 10.32
CA ALA A 10 -6.09 -6.46 11.67
C ALA A 10 -4.57 -6.41 11.78
N ASP A 11 -3.88 -7.38 11.17
CA ASP A 11 -2.42 -7.45 11.16
C ASP A 11 -1.81 -6.31 10.33
N VAL A 12 -2.40 -5.99 9.18
CA VAL A 12 -2.00 -4.83 8.36
C VAL A 12 -2.17 -3.52 9.14
N MET A 13 -3.29 -3.35 9.85
CA MET A 13 -3.53 -2.17 10.68
C MET A 13 -2.53 -2.08 11.84
N ALA A 14 -2.24 -3.19 12.50
CA ALA A 14 -1.25 -3.24 13.58
C ALA A 14 0.16 -2.90 13.09
N LEU A 15 0.55 -3.41 11.92
CA LEU A 15 1.83 -3.08 11.28
C LEU A 15 1.92 -1.59 10.94
N CYS A 16 0.88 -1.03 10.32
CA CYS A 16 0.84 0.38 9.97
C CYS A 16 0.91 1.29 11.21
N ALA A 17 0.16 0.95 12.27
CA ALA A 17 0.20 1.69 13.53
C ALA A 17 1.61 1.66 14.17
N ARG A 18 2.27 0.49 14.17
CA ARG A 18 3.63 0.33 14.68
C ARG A 18 4.66 1.17 13.92
N LEU A 19 4.46 1.36 12.63
CA LEU A 19 5.33 2.17 11.76
C LEU A 19 4.92 3.66 11.71
N GLY A 20 3.90 4.06 12.46
CA GLY A 20 3.38 5.43 12.45
C GLY A 20 2.84 5.83 11.08
N ILE A 21 2.20 4.89 10.38
CA ILE A 21 1.56 5.09 9.08
C ILE A 21 0.09 5.34 9.31
N GLU A 22 -0.39 6.47 8.78
CA GLU A 22 -1.82 6.77 8.76
C GLU A 22 -2.51 5.91 7.71
N THR A 23 -3.59 5.23 8.11
CA THR A 23 -4.40 4.40 7.24
C THR A 23 -5.85 4.86 7.26
N LYS A 24 -6.55 4.65 6.15
CA LYS A 24 -7.99 4.87 6.05
C LYS A 24 -8.68 3.61 5.59
N THR A 25 -9.68 3.17 6.32
CA THR A 25 -10.53 2.07 5.91
C THR A 25 -11.65 2.58 5.03
N ILE A 26 -11.85 1.96 3.87
CA ILE A 26 -13.00 2.21 2.99
C ILE A 26 -13.68 0.90 2.66
N THR A 27 -14.98 0.95 2.42
CA THR A 27 -15.74 -0.19 1.90
C THR A 27 -15.98 0.05 0.41
N ASP A 28 -15.49 -0.86 -0.42
CA ASP A 28 -15.68 -0.84 -1.86
C ASP A 28 -17.15 -1.15 -2.23
N THR A 29 -17.55 -0.85 -3.46
CA THR A 29 -18.93 -1.06 -3.94
C THR A 29 -19.38 -2.53 -3.92
N PHE A 30 -18.42 -3.46 -3.88
CA PHE A 30 -18.65 -4.89 -3.74
C PHE A 30 -18.64 -5.38 -2.27
N GLY A 31 -18.65 -4.48 -1.29
CA GLY A 31 -18.67 -4.81 0.14
C GLY A 31 -17.32 -5.24 0.72
N ARG A 32 -16.24 -5.14 -0.06
CA ARG A 32 -14.88 -5.47 0.39
C ARG A 32 -14.29 -4.32 1.22
N THR A 33 -13.70 -4.67 2.35
CA THR A 33 -12.96 -3.69 3.16
C THR A 33 -11.57 -3.50 2.58
N LEU A 34 -11.22 -2.25 2.25
CA LEU A 34 -9.91 -1.85 1.75
C LEU A 34 -9.22 -0.96 2.78
N ILE A 35 -7.92 -1.19 2.97
CA ILE A 35 -7.06 -0.32 3.77
C ILE A 35 -6.28 0.55 2.78
N VAL A 36 -6.51 1.85 2.86
CA VAL A 36 -5.87 2.85 2.00
C VAL A 36 -4.73 3.49 2.76
N ILE A 37 -3.58 3.57 2.10
CA ILE A 37 -2.35 4.17 2.61
C ILE A 37 -1.95 5.28 1.64
N ASN A 38 -1.57 6.44 2.16
CA ASN A 38 -1.09 7.54 1.33
C ASN A 38 0.37 7.31 0.89
N GLU A 39 0.86 8.15 -0.02
CA GLU A 39 2.24 8.06 -0.50
C GLU A 39 3.28 8.07 0.64
N ALA A 40 3.13 8.96 1.62
CA ALA A 40 4.04 9.05 2.75
C ALA A 40 4.09 7.73 3.57
N GLY A 41 2.93 7.08 3.74
CA GLY A 41 2.84 5.78 4.38
C GLY A 41 3.51 4.67 3.57
N MET A 42 3.34 4.67 2.25
CA MET A 42 4.01 3.72 1.37
C MET A 42 5.54 3.86 1.43
N ARG A 43 6.07 5.09 1.53
CA ARG A 43 7.51 5.33 1.70
C ARG A 43 8.03 4.77 3.03
N LYS A 44 7.30 4.99 4.13
CA LYS A 44 7.65 4.40 5.45
C LYS A 44 7.64 2.86 5.44
N LEU A 45 6.70 2.25 4.69
CA LEU A 45 6.71 0.80 4.47
C LEU A 45 7.97 0.37 3.71
N ALA A 46 8.32 1.11 2.66
CA ALA A 46 9.51 0.85 1.87
C ALA A 46 10.81 0.96 2.69
N ASP A 47 10.91 1.92 3.61
CA ASP A 47 12.03 2.05 4.55
C ASP A 47 12.18 0.82 5.46
N SER A 48 11.05 0.16 5.78
CA SER A 48 11.00 -1.03 6.64
C SER A 48 11.09 -2.35 5.86
N ALA A 49 11.22 -2.30 4.54
CA ALA A 49 11.18 -3.48 3.69
C ALA A 49 12.52 -4.25 3.71
N PRO A 50 12.49 -5.60 3.74
CA PRO A 50 13.70 -6.41 3.81
C PRO A 50 14.55 -6.36 2.51
N ILE A 51 13.96 -5.87 1.42
CA ILE A 51 14.63 -5.65 0.13
C ILE A 51 15.51 -4.40 0.10
N GLY A 52 15.54 -3.63 1.19
CA GLY A 52 16.26 -2.37 1.32
C GLY A 52 15.46 -1.17 0.82
N SER A 53 15.70 -0.02 1.45
CA SER A 53 14.93 1.21 1.22
C SER A 53 14.99 1.69 -0.23
N ALA A 54 16.16 1.64 -0.89
CA ALA A 54 16.28 2.06 -2.29
C ALA A 54 15.37 1.26 -3.24
N ALA A 55 15.33 -0.07 -3.09
CA ALA A 55 14.49 -0.94 -3.92
C ALA A 55 13.00 -0.75 -3.57
N GLY A 56 12.66 -0.64 -2.28
CA GLY A 56 11.30 -0.36 -1.84
C GLY A 56 10.77 0.97 -2.39
N HIS A 57 11.58 2.02 -2.35
CA HIS A 57 11.22 3.33 -2.87
C HIS A 57 10.97 3.29 -4.38
N ALA A 58 11.81 2.58 -5.13
CA ALA A 58 11.62 2.43 -6.57
C ALA A 58 10.30 1.73 -6.92
N ILE A 59 9.85 0.77 -6.11
CA ILE A 59 8.54 0.13 -6.27
C ILE A 59 7.41 1.13 -6.01
N VAL A 60 7.51 1.92 -4.93
CA VAL A 60 6.53 2.98 -4.63
C VAL A 60 6.42 3.97 -5.79
N ASP A 61 7.56 4.39 -6.36
CA ASP A 61 7.59 5.27 -7.54
C ASP A 61 6.88 4.66 -8.76
N GLN A 62 7.13 3.37 -9.04
CA GLN A 62 6.47 2.66 -10.13
C GLN A 62 4.95 2.55 -9.93
N VAL A 63 4.51 2.24 -8.70
CA VAL A 63 3.07 2.17 -8.36
C VAL A 63 2.39 3.52 -8.55
N LEU A 64 3.02 4.61 -8.10
CA LEU A 64 2.47 5.96 -8.27
C LEU A 64 2.45 6.42 -9.72
N ALA A 65 3.49 6.10 -10.49
CA ALA A 65 3.54 6.37 -11.92
C ALA A 65 2.45 5.60 -12.67
N ALA A 66 2.25 4.33 -12.34
CA ALA A 66 1.18 3.51 -12.90
C ALA A 66 -0.21 4.06 -12.55
N ALA A 67 -0.44 4.44 -11.29
CA ALA A 67 -1.71 5.03 -10.86
C ALA A 67 -2.00 6.37 -11.56
N ARG A 68 -0.96 7.17 -11.84
CA ARG A 68 -1.09 8.41 -12.62
C ARG A 68 -1.48 8.13 -14.07
N ASN A 69 -0.85 7.14 -14.70
CA ASN A 69 -1.13 6.74 -16.08
C ASN A 69 -2.47 6.01 -16.23
N ALA A 70 -2.97 5.38 -15.17
CA ALA A 70 -4.25 4.68 -15.15
C ALA A 70 -5.47 5.62 -15.05
N ARG A 71 -5.28 6.93 -14.85
CA ARG A 71 -6.39 7.90 -14.91
C ARG A 71 -6.85 8.06 -16.37
N PRO A 72 -8.11 7.70 -16.71
CA PRO A 72 -8.65 7.96 -18.03
C PRO A 72 -8.94 9.46 -18.15
N GLY A 73 -8.05 10.21 -18.81
CA GLY A 73 -8.30 11.63 -19.11
C GLY A 73 -7.08 12.55 -19.26
N GLY A 74 -5.90 12.03 -19.60
CA GLY A 74 -4.68 12.83 -19.75
C GLY A 74 -3.87 12.56 -21.01
N GLY A 75 -4.51 12.14 -22.10
CA GLY A 75 -3.90 12.04 -23.43
C GLY A 75 -4.48 13.13 -24.34
N SER A 76 -3.61 14.04 -24.77
CA SER A 76 -3.87 15.15 -25.70
C SER A 76 -4.48 14.74 -27.03
#